data_AF-A0A842Q3N0-F1
#
_entry.id   AF-A0A842Q3N0-F1
#
_cell.length_a   1.000
_cell.length_b   1.000
_cell.length_c   1.000
_cell.angle_alpha   90.00
_cell.angle_beta   90.00
_cell.angle_gamma   90.00
#
_symmetry.space_group_name_H-M   'P 1'
#
loop_
_entity.id
_entity.type
_entity.pdbx_description
1 polymer ?
#
loop_
_entity_poly.entity_id
_entity_poly.type
_entity_poly.pdbx_seq_one_letter_code
_entity_poly.pdbx_strand_id
1 'polypeptide(L)'
;MTLFIKPKIGSWKLTDLVEDPNKRQFQEFLQSLEARVRQLEDKRKDLNPTISATDFENLLHLIEDISEKVNVASGYAHLRYSADTSSNEAASLVTKMEIMRSNITNRLMFFDLWFKKDIDEENAQRLIDSIPSVYREYLKHKRLLAKYTLTESEEKIISTLEVTGPNALVKIYDRMTSSFEFVMAVRKGKKIIKKIFPNKEKMLSLIRSPKPEEREAAYKSLLYVYKKNSGVLGEIYQNLVIQWYDEHISMRGFQSPISARNISNNLDDTTVETLLSVCKRNSVVFQDYFKEKAKMLGVKKLQRYHLYAPLSLK
;
A
#
# COMPACT_ATOMS: atom_id res chain seq x y z
N MET A 1 -17.01 42.23 -6.16
CA MET A 1 -17.28 41.01 -6.96
C MET A 1 -15.95 40.28 -7.10
N THR A 2 -15.62 39.42 -6.12
CA THR A 2 -14.31 38.77 -6.06
C THR A 2 -14.27 37.67 -7.10
N LEU A 3 -13.52 37.87 -8.19
CA LEU A 3 -13.21 36.83 -9.15
C LEU A 3 -12.38 35.76 -8.43
N PHE A 4 -13.04 34.73 -7.94
CA PHE A 4 -12.38 33.47 -7.62
C PHE A 4 -11.86 32.89 -8.94
N ILE A 5 -10.59 33.15 -9.25
CA ILE A 5 -9.88 32.42 -10.30
C ILE A 5 -9.97 30.95 -9.90
N LYS A 6 -10.80 30.17 -10.60
CA LYS A 6 -10.81 28.72 -10.43
C LYS A 6 -9.41 28.24 -10.78
N PRO A 7 -8.67 27.60 -9.85
CA PRO A 7 -7.36 27.06 -10.17
C PRO A 7 -7.52 26.11 -11.34
N LYS A 8 -6.72 26.33 -12.40
CA LYS A 8 -6.62 25.39 -13.51
C LYS A 8 -5.92 24.16 -12.94
N ILE A 9 -6.68 23.10 -12.70
CA ILE A 9 -6.14 21.84 -12.19
C ILE A 9 -5.21 21.28 -13.27
N GLY A 10 -3.91 21.40 -13.03
CA GLY A 10 -2.86 20.81 -13.87
C GLY A 10 -2.50 19.40 -13.40
N SER A 11 -1.62 18.74 -14.14
CA SER A 11 -0.94 17.53 -13.65
C SER A 11 0.04 17.90 -12.53
N TRP A 12 0.21 17.02 -11.55
CA TRP A 12 1.31 17.11 -10.60
C TRP A 12 2.65 17.11 -11.33
N LYS A 13 3.57 17.96 -10.86
CA LYS A 13 4.93 18.08 -11.37
C LYS A 13 5.82 17.09 -10.62
N LEU A 14 6.38 16.11 -11.34
CA LEU A 14 7.22 15.05 -10.76
C LEU A 14 8.73 15.29 -10.92
N THR A 15 9.12 16.45 -11.46
CA THR A 15 10.53 16.76 -11.75
C THR A 15 11.39 16.89 -10.49
N ASP A 16 10.77 17.17 -9.34
CA ASP A 16 11.45 17.24 -8.06
C ASP A 16 11.91 15.85 -7.57
N LEU A 17 11.33 14.77 -8.14
CA LEU A 17 11.78 13.40 -7.94
C LEU A 17 12.74 12.96 -9.06
N VAL A 18 12.29 13.08 -10.31
CA VAL A 18 13.04 12.71 -11.51
C VAL A 18 12.66 13.68 -12.63
N GLU A 19 13.62 14.41 -13.19
CA GLU A 19 13.37 15.39 -14.26
C GLU A 19 12.71 14.76 -15.50
N ASP A 20 13.16 13.58 -15.96
CA ASP A 20 12.52 12.80 -17.03
C ASP A 20 13.00 11.32 -17.06
N PRO A 21 12.09 10.33 -17.01
CA PRO A 21 12.43 8.90 -17.00
C PRO A 21 12.95 8.39 -18.35
N ASN A 22 12.66 9.09 -19.44
CA ASN A 22 13.13 8.75 -20.78
C ASN A 22 14.49 9.39 -21.10
N LYS A 23 15.03 10.21 -20.21
CA LYS A 23 16.31 10.88 -20.40
C LYS A 23 17.45 10.11 -19.74
N ARG A 24 18.64 10.37 -20.28
CA ARG A 24 19.94 9.90 -19.79
C ARG A 24 20.10 10.02 -18.27
N GLN A 25 19.60 11.12 -17.67
CA GLN A 25 19.67 11.36 -16.24
C GLN A 25 19.01 10.26 -15.38
N PHE A 26 17.86 9.72 -15.79
CA PHE A 26 17.24 8.63 -15.02
C PHE A 26 18.05 7.33 -15.13
N GLN A 27 18.67 7.07 -16.28
CA GLN A 27 19.60 5.95 -16.41
C GLN A 27 20.87 6.15 -15.56
N GLU A 28 21.42 7.37 -15.54
CA GLU A 28 22.56 7.73 -14.66
C GLU A 28 22.20 7.58 -13.18
N PHE A 29 20.98 7.97 -12.79
CA PHE A 29 20.46 7.75 -11.43
C PHE A 29 20.44 6.24 -11.08
N LEU A 30 19.88 5.41 -11.95
CA LEU A 30 19.83 3.95 -11.74
C LEU A 30 21.23 3.32 -11.72
N GLN A 31 22.17 3.82 -12.53
CA GLN A 31 23.58 3.37 -12.49
C GLN A 31 24.26 3.77 -11.17
N SER A 32 23.98 4.96 -10.64
CA SER A 32 24.52 5.39 -9.35
C SER A 32 23.99 4.51 -8.20
N LEU A 33 22.73 4.10 -8.29
CA LEU A 33 22.12 3.15 -7.35
C LEU A 33 22.80 1.77 -7.44
N GLU A 34 22.99 1.26 -8.66
CA GLU A 34 23.69 -0.02 -8.88
C GLU A 34 25.12 -0.02 -8.30
N ALA A 35 25.86 1.09 -8.46
CA ALA A 35 27.21 1.22 -7.91
C ALA A 35 27.21 1.13 -6.37
N ARG A 36 26.23 1.74 -5.70
CA ARG A 36 26.09 1.71 -4.23
C ARG A 36 25.68 0.32 -3.74
N VAL A 37 24.84 -0.39 -4.47
CA VAL A 37 24.49 -1.79 -4.16
C VAL A 37 25.74 -2.66 -4.21
N ARG A 38 26.58 -2.54 -5.24
CA ARG A 38 27.86 -3.27 -5.31
C ARG A 38 28.80 -2.92 -4.17
N GLN A 39 28.90 -1.62 -3.84
CA GLN A 39 29.70 -1.17 -2.71
C GLN A 39 29.26 -1.86 -1.41
N LEU A 40 27.95 -2.04 -1.19
CA LEU A 40 27.44 -2.74 -0.01
C LEU A 40 27.67 -4.26 -0.10
N GLU A 41 27.51 -4.88 -1.27
CA GLU A 41 27.82 -6.30 -1.47
C GLU A 41 29.29 -6.65 -1.17
N ASP A 42 30.21 -5.78 -1.57
CA ASP A 42 31.65 -5.94 -1.29
C ASP A 42 31.96 -5.95 0.22
N LYS A 43 31.04 -5.43 1.05
CA LYS A 43 31.11 -5.43 2.52
C LYS A 43 30.62 -6.71 3.17
N ARG A 44 30.10 -7.69 2.41
CA ARG A 44 29.66 -8.98 2.96
C ARG A 44 30.75 -9.69 3.77
N LYS A 45 31.99 -9.65 3.29
CA LYS A 45 33.15 -10.28 3.96
C LYS A 45 33.57 -9.56 5.24
N ASP A 46 33.16 -8.30 5.41
CA ASP A 46 33.49 -7.48 6.58
C ASP A 46 32.51 -7.78 7.74
N LEU A 47 31.38 -8.47 7.47
CA LEU A 47 30.39 -8.83 8.48
C LEU A 47 30.90 -9.94 9.40
N ASN A 48 31.11 -9.60 10.66
CA ASN A 48 31.52 -10.54 11.70
C ASN A 48 31.11 -10.00 13.08
N PRO A 49 31.00 -10.84 14.12
CA PRO A 49 30.56 -10.40 15.45
C PRO A 49 31.41 -9.26 16.06
N THR A 50 32.68 -9.14 15.66
CA THR A 50 33.61 -8.13 16.16
C THR A 50 33.68 -6.85 15.32
N ILE A 51 32.80 -6.67 14.34
CA ILE A 51 32.74 -5.43 13.54
C ILE A 51 32.65 -4.20 14.45
N SER A 52 33.41 -3.15 14.09
CA SER A 52 33.43 -1.91 14.86
C SER A 52 32.09 -1.19 14.74
N ALA A 53 31.73 -0.40 15.75
CA ALA A 53 30.50 0.39 15.72
C ALA A 53 30.49 1.38 14.55
N THR A 54 31.64 2.01 14.26
CA THR A 54 31.81 2.95 13.15
C THR A 54 31.62 2.28 11.79
N ASP A 55 32.20 1.09 11.58
CA ASP A 55 32.02 0.36 10.32
C ASP A 55 30.57 -0.08 10.13
N PHE A 56 29.93 -0.57 11.20
CA PHE A 56 28.53 -0.95 11.17
C PHE A 56 27.60 0.25 10.90
N GLU A 57 27.86 1.40 11.51
CA GLU A 57 27.13 2.65 11.24
C GLU A 57 27.28 3.09 9.78
N ASN A 58 28.49 3.00 9.21
CA ASN A 58 28.72 3.29 7.79
C ASN A 58 27.93 2.35 6.86
N LEU A 59 27.74 1.08 7.23
CA LEU A 59 26.86 0.17 6.50
C LEU A 59 25.39 0.61 6.58
N LEU A 60 24.93 1.06 7.74
CA LEU A 60 23.56 1.57 7.91
C LEU A 60 23.32 2.80 7.03
N HIS A 61 24.24 3.76 6.99
CA HIS A 61 24.15 4.93 6.10
C HIS A 61 24.08 4.52 4.63
N LEU A 62 24.86 3.52 4.21
CA LEU A 62 24.82 3.03 2.84
C LEU A 62 23.48 2.33 2.51
N ILE A 63 22.93 1.55 3.44
CA ILE A 63 21.61 0.92 3.32
C ILE A 63 20.51 1.98 3.22
N GLU A 64 20.57 3.00 4.06
CA GLU A 64 19.62 4.12 4.07
C GLU A 64 19.62 4.86 2.73
N ASP A 65 20.80 5.23 2.22
CA ASP A 65 20.94 5.93 0.93
C ASP A 65 20.43 5.09 -0.26
N ILE A 66 20.72 3.78 -0.26
CA ILE A 66 20.17 2.85 -1.27
C ILE A 66 18.64 2.81 -1.18
N SER A 67 18.10 2.67 0.04
CA SER A 67 16.65 2.60 0.27
C SER A 67 15.95 3.88 -0.19
N GLU A 68 16.50 5.05 0.13
CA GLU A 68 15.99 6.34 -0.34
C GLU A 68 15.91 6.40 -1.87
N LYS A 69 16.99 6.02 -2.56
CA LYS A 69 17.05 6.07 -4.03
C LYS A 69 16.09 5.08 -4.69
N VAL A 70 15.97 3.88 -4.15
CA VAL A 70 14.96 2.90 -4.58
C VAL A 70 13.55 3.47 -4.43
N ASN A 71 13.27 4.14 -3.32
CA ASN A 71 11.97 4.77 -3.06
C ASN A 71 11.69 5.95 -3.99
N VAL A 72 12.69 6.78 -4.32
CA VAL A 72 12.54 7.87 -5.31
C VAL A 72 12.18 7.30 -6.69
N ALA A 73 12.92 6.30 -7.18
CA ALA A 73 12.64 5.68 -8.48
C ALA A 73 11.28 4.98 -8.53
N SER A 74 10.95 4.20 -7.50
CA SER A 74 9.67 3.48 -7.42
C SER A 74 8.50 4.45 -7.26
N GLY A 75 8.65 5.45 -6.37
CA GLY A 75 7.63 6.47 -6.11
C GLY A 75 7.30 7.29 -7.36
N TYR A 76 8.32 7.68 -8.14
CA TYR A 76 8.10 8.33 -9.44
C TYR A 76 7.23 7.47 -10.37
N ALA A 77 7.56 6.19 -10.52
CA ALA A 77 6.83 5.28 -11.40
C ALA A 77 5.37 5.10 -10.97
N HIS A 78 5.13 4.92 -9.67
CA HIS A 78 3.79 4.75 -9.10
C HIS A 78 2.94 6.04 -9.20
N LEU A 79 3.53 7.21 -8.99
CA LEU A 79 2.83 8.50 -9.17
C LEU A 79 2.46 8.72 -10.63
N ARG A 80 3.34 8.38 -11.57
CA ARG A 80 3.04 8.44 -13.01
C ARG A 80 1.90 7.50 -13.38
N TYR A 81 1.90 6.28 -12.85
CA TYR A 81 0.82 5.31 -13.09
C TYR A 81 -0.51 5.73 -12.45
N SER A 82 -0.46 6.31 -11.24
CA SER A 82 -1.65 6.83 -10.56
C SER A 82 -2.31 7.98 -11.30
N ALA A 83 -1.53 8.74 -12.09
CA ALA A 83 -2.03 9.83 -12.93
C ALA A 83 -2.87 9.32 -14.11
N ASP A 84 -2.52 8.16 -14.65
CA ASP A 84 -3.22 7.47 -15.72
C ASP A 84 -3.02 5.96 -15.62
N THR A 85 -3.96 5.29 -14.95
CA THR A 85 -3.91 3.84 -14.73
C THR A 85 -4.14 3.02 -16.00
N SER A 86 -4.52 3.67 -17.11
CA SER A 86 -4.70 3.05 -18.42
C SER A 86 -3.42 3.02 -19.26
N SER A 87 -2.42 3.85 -18.95
CA SER A 87 -1.15 3.89 -19.67
C SER A 87 -0.36 2.59 -19.51
N ASN A 88 -0.03 1.97 -20.64
CA ASN A 88 0.81 0.78 -20.68
C ASN A 88 2.28 1.12 -20.39
N GLU A 89 2.74 2.31 -20.79
CA GLU A 89 4.09 2.80 -20.54
C GLU A 89 4.32 3.02 -19.04
N ALA A 90 3.39 3.68 -18.35
CA ALA A 90 3.47 3.88 -16.91
C ALA A 90 3.37 2.53 -16.16
N ALA A 91 2.46 1.65 -16.59
CA ALA A 91 2.33 0.31 -16.04
C ALA A 91 3.61 -0.53 -16.22
N SER A 92 4.30 -0.40 -17.36
CA SER A 92 5.56 -1.07 -17.65
C SER A 92 6.69 -0.51 -16.79
N LEU A 93 6.75 0.81 -16.62
CA LEU A 93 7.73 1.46 -15.75
C LEU A 93 7.59 1.01 -14.29
N VAL A 94 6.37 0.92 -13.76
CA VAL A 94 6.11 0.36 -12.42
C VAL A 94 6.71 -1.04 -12.34
N THR A 95 6.35 -1.96 -13.23
CA THR A 95 6.88 -3.33 -13.22
C THR A 95 8.42 -3.37 -13.29
N LYS A 96 9.04 -2.51 -14.10
CA LYS A 96 10.51 -2.42 -14.17
C LYS A 96 11.12 -1.98 -12.83
N MET A 97 10.53 -1.01 -12.14
CA MET A 97 11.03 -0.55 -10.84
C MET A 97 10.79 -1.59 -9.74
N GLU A 98 9.68 -2.31 -9.77
CA GLU A 98 9.38 -3.41 -8.85
C GLU A 98 10.40 -4.56 -8.98
N ILE A 99 10.72 -4.97 -10.22
CA ILE A 99 11.77 -5.97 -10.50
C ILE A 99 13.14 -5.49 -10.00
N MET A 100 13.48 -4.23 -10.28
CA MET A 100 14.75 -3.63 -9.81
C MET A 100 14.82 -3.64 -8.27
N ARG A 101 13.75 -3.23 -7.59
CA ARG A 101 13.68 -3.26 -6.13
C ARG A 101 13.81 -4.67 -5.56
N SER A 102 13.11 -5.66 -6.13
CA SER A 102 13.23 -7.07 -5.72
C SER A 102 14.65 -7.58 -5.89
N ASN A 103 15.30 -7.29 -7.02
CA ASN A 103 16.70 -7.65 -7.27
C ASN A 103 17.66 -7.03 -6.25
N ILE A 104 17.51 -5.74 -5.95
CA ILE A 104 18.32 -5.06 -4.93
C ILE A 104 18.07 -5.67 -3.55
N THR A 105 16.81 -5.88 -3.18
CA THR A 105 16.44 -6.49 -1.90
C THR A 105 17.10 -7.86 -1.74
N ASN A 106 17.06 -8.70 -2.77
CA ASN A 106 17.68 -10.01 -2.78
C ASN A 106 19.21 -9.95 -2.67
N ARG A 107 19.85 -8.98 -3.32
CA ARG A 107 21.31 -8.78 -3.26
C ARG A 107 21.79 -8.28 -1.91
N LEU A 108 20.97 -7.52 -1.20
CA LEU A 108 21.31 -6.95 0.11
C LEU A 108 20.79 -7.79 1.29
N MET A 109 20.09 -8.88 1.00
CA MET A 109 19.45 -9.75 1.98
C MET A 109 20.45 -10.36 2.97
N PHE A 110 21.69 -10.58 2.54
CA PHE A 110 22.75 -11.11 3.40
C PHE A 110 22.96 -10.26 4.66
N PHE A 111 22.84 -8.92 4.57
CA PHE A 111 23.03 -8.04 5.71
C PHE A 111 21.89 -8.20 6.72
N ASP A 112 20.66 -8.25 6.22
CA ASP A 112 19.46 -8.40 7.05
C ASP A 112 19.46 -9.74 7.78
N LEU A 113 19.83 -10.82 7.08
CA LEU A 113 19.93 -12.15 7.66
C LEU A 113 21.09 -12.26 8.65
N TRP A 114 22.25 -11.71 8.32
CA TRP A 114 23.38 -11.69 9.22
C TRP A 114 23.01 -11.01 10.54
N PHE A 115 22.40 -9.83 10.47
CA PHE A 115 22.00 -9.09 11.68
C PHE A 115 20.86 -9.76 12.46
N LYS A 116 19.95 -10.47 11.78
CA LYS A 116 18.82 -11.15 12.41
C LYS A 116 19.17 -12.50 13.02
N LYS A 117 20.05 -13.27 12.37
CA LYS A 117 20.23 -14.70 12.65
C LYS A 117 21.67 -15.12 12.93
N ASP A 118 22.65 -14.51 12.27
CA ASP A 118 24.02 -15.02 12.32
C ASP A 118 24.84 -14.38 13.45
N ILE A 119 24.62 -13.09 13.72
CA ILE A 119 25.24 -12.43 14.88
C ILE A 119 24.55 -12.85 16.18
N ASP A 120 25.36 -13.16 17.19
CA ASP A 120 24.90 -13.48 18.54
C ASP A 120 24.26 -12.27 19.24
N GLU A 121 23.44 -12.53 20.25
CA GLU A 121 22.66 -11.51 20.95
C GLU A 121 23.55 -10.47 21.66
N GLU A 122 24.69 -10.89 22.22
CA GLU A 122 25.60 -9.99 22.93
C GLU A 122 26.21 -8.96 21.95
N ASN A 123 26.72 -9.43 20.82
CA ASN A 123 27.28 -8.54 19.80
C ASN A 123 26.21 -7.71 19.07
N ALA A 124 25.01 -8.26 18.86
CA ALA A 124 23.89 -7.47 18.33
C ALA A 124 23.53 -6.32 19.27
N GLN A 125 23.40 -6.59 20.56
CA GLN A 125 23.08 -5.60 21.58
C GLN A 125 24.19 -4.55 21.71
N ARG A 126 25.46 -4.99 21.68
CA ARG A 126 26.64 -4.10 21.62
C ARG A 126 26.54 -3.12 20.46
N LEU A 127 26.20 -3.59 19.25
CA LEU A 127 26.03 -2.72 18.09
C LEU A 127 24.86 -1.76 18.26
N ILE A 128 23.70 -2.24 18.72
CA ILE A 128 22.50 -1.41 18.98
C ILE A 128 22.81 -0.29 19.99
N ASP A 129 23.58 -0.56 21.02
CA ASP A 129 23.89 0.44 22.05
C ASP A 129 24.97 1.42 21.62
N SER A 130 25.84 1.03 20.69
CA SER A 130 26.97 1.83 20.22
C SER A 130 26.63 2.78 19.06
N ILE A 131 25.49 2.58 18.39
CA ILE A 131 25.04 3.43 17.28
C ILE A 131 24.13 4.60 17.74
N PRO A 132 23.97 5.65 16.90
CA PRO A 132 23.08 6.77 17.17
C PRO A 132 21.65 6.32 17.50
N SER A 133 21.00 7.02 18.44
CA SER A 133 19.67 6.66 18.96
C SER A 133 18.58 6.55 17.87
N VAL A 134 18.72 7.31 16.77
CA VAL A 134 17.80 7.30 15.63
C VAL A 134 17.66 5.92 14.97
N TYR A 135 18.69 5.09 15.01
CA TYR A 135 18.68 3.76 14.38
C TYR A 135 18.35 2.61 15.36
N ARG A 136 18.31 2.86 16.67
CA ARG A 136 18.20 1.80 17.68
C ARG A 136 16.90 1.01 17.58
N GLU A 137 15.77 1.71 17.49
CA GLU A 137 14.47 1.06 17.39
C GLU A 137 14.31 0.28 16.08
N TYR A 138 14.88 0.78 14.98
CA TYR A 138 14.94 0.05 13.72
C TYR A 138 15.68 -1.30 13.86
N LEU A 139 16.83 -1.31 14.54
CA LEU A 139 17.60 -2.53 14.75
C LEU A 139 16.93 -3.50 15.73
N LYS A 140 16.40 -2.99 16.85
CA LYS A 140 15.60 -3.82 17.78
C LYS A 140 14.41 -4.45 17.05
N HIS A 141 13.75 -3.69 16.19
CA HIS A 141 12.65 -4.17 15.38
C HIS A 141 13.07 -5.29 14.42
N LYS A 142 14.27 -5.19 13.80
CA LYS A 142 14.82 -6.30 13.01
C LYS A 142 15.03 -7.55 13.85
N ARG A 143 15.59 -7.44 15.06
CA ARG A 143 15.79 -8.59 15.97
C ARG A 143 14.45 -9.23 16.33
N LEU A 144 13.41 -8.44 16.55
CA LEU A 144 12.06 -8.95 16.79
C LEU A 144 11.53 -9.77 15.58
N LEU A 145 11.79 -9.32 14.36
CA LEU A 145 11.39 -10.03 13.13
C LEU A 145 12.22 -11.28 12.82
N ALA A 146 13.37 -11.48 13.47
CA ALA A 146 14.25 -12.61 13.22
C ALA A 146 13.55 -13.97 13.37
N LYS A 147 12.64 -14.08 14.35
CA LYS A 147 11.83 -15.27 14.62
C LYS A 147 11.00 -15.74 13.42
N TYR A 148 10.54 -14.80 12.59
CA TYR A 148 9.64 -15.06 11.46
C TYR A 148 10.35 -14.97 10.10
N THR A 149 11.67 -14.73 10.12
CA THR A 149 12.49 -14.65 8.93
C THR A 149 12.86 -16.08 8.52
N LEU A 150 12.81 -16.39 7.23
CA LEU A 150 13.14 -17.69 6.64
C LEU A 150 14.63 -17.77 6.28
N THR A 151 15.07 -18.82 5.60
CA THR A 151 16.43 -18.89 5.07
C THR A 151 16.62 -17.92 3.90
N GLU A 152 17.88 -17.58 3.57
CA GLU A 152 18.19 -16.68 2.44
C GLU A 152 17.55 -17.15 1.12
N SER A 153 17.65 -18.45 0.83
CA SER A 153 17.06 -19.02 -0.38
C SER A 153 15.54 -18.91 -0.41
N GLU A 154 14.87 -19.14 0.72
CA GLU A 154 13.41 -19.04 0.82
C GLU A 154 12.93 -17.60 0.69
N GLU A 155 13.55 -16.66 1.40
CA GLU A 155 13.23 -15.24 1.32
C GLU A 155 13.44 -14.69 -0.10
N LYS A 156 14.53 -15.12 -0.76
CA LYS A 156 14.81 -14.75 -2.16
C LYS A 156 13.76 -15.28 -3.12
N ILE A 157 13.29 -16.52 -2.93
CA ILE A 157 12.22 -17.10 -3.76
C ILE A 157 10.94 -16.28 -3.58
N ILE A 158 10.53 -16.01 -2.33
CA ILE A 158 9.33 -15.23 -2.02
C ILE A 158 9.42 -13.84 -2.66
N SER A 159 10.47 -13.08 -2.37
CA SER A 159 10.70 -11.72 -2.90
C SER A 159 10.71 -11.66 -4.43
N THR A 160 11.24 -12.71 -5.09
CA THR A 160 11.25 -12.78 -6.55
C THR A 160 9.85 -13.03 -7.13
N LEU A 161 9.11 -13.96 -6.53
CA LEU A 161 7.79 -14.37 -7.02
C LEU A 161 6.67 -13.40 -6.61
N GLU A 162 6.86 -12.60 -5.56
CA GLU A 162 5.87 -11.62 -5.10
C GLU A 162 5.49 -10.61 -6.21
N VAL A 163 6.49 -10.20 -7.00
CA VAL A 163 6.33 -9.23 -8.10
C VAL A 163 5.37 -9.73 -9.18
N THR A 164 5.47 -11.01 -9.55
CA THR A 164 4.68 -11.63 -10.64
C THR A 164 3.50 -12.44 -10.14
N GLY A 165 3.41 -12.72 -8.83
CA GLY A 165 2.28 -13.38 -8.17
C GLY A 165 1.31 -12.37 -7.57
N PRO A 166 1.28 -12.19 -6.23
CA PRO A 166 0.29 -11.33 -5.55
C PRO A 166 0.25 -9.89 -6.08
N ASN A 167 1.41 -9.26 -6.38
CA ASN A 167 1.42 -7.89 -6.91
C ASN A 167 0.80 -7.79 -8.31
N ALA A 168 0.96 -8.81 -9.14
CA ALA A 168 0.30 -8.87 -10.44
C ALA A 168 -1.22 -9.00 -10.30
N LEU A 169 -1.71 -9.78 -9.33
CA LEU A 169 -3.14 -9.90 -9.04
C LEU A 169 -3.76 -8.58 -8.59
N VAL A 170 -3.07 -7.82 -7.72
CA VAL A 170 -3.50 -6.46 -7.31
C VAL A 170 -3.57 -5.53 -8.52
N LYS A 171 -2.55 -5.54 -9.38
CA LYS A 171 -2.53 -4.72 -10.61
C LYS A 171 -3.66 -5.09 -11.58
N ILE A 172 -3.98 -6.37 -11.70
CA ILE A 172 -5.12 -6.84 -12.51
C ILE A 172 -6.43 -6.31 -11.90
N TYR A 173 -6.63 -6.42 -10.59
CA TYR A 173 -7.80 -5.87 -9.90
C TYR A 173 -7.95 -4.37 -10.17
N ASP A 174 -6.87 -3.59 -10.07
CA ASP A 174 -6.89 -2.15 -10.31
C ASP A 174 -7.25 -1.79 -11.74
N ARG A 175 -6.64 -2.46 -12.73
CA ARG A 175 -6.97 -2.26 -14.16
C ARG A 175 -8.41 -2.62 -14.48
N MET A 176 -8.90 -3.72 -13.92
CA MET A 176 -10.29 -4.14 -14.10
C MET A 176 -11.25 -3.12 -13.50
N THR A 177 -11.09 -2.80 -12.22
CA THR A 177 -12.03 -1.91 -11.53
C THR A 177 -11.98 -0.46 -12.02
N SER A 178 -10.85 -0.03 -12.59
CA SER A 178 -10.71 1.31 -13.20
C SER A 178 -11.32 1.40 -14.59
N SER A 179 -11.47 0.28 -15.30
CA SER A 179 -12.09 0.23 -16.64
C SER A 179 -13.61 -0.01 -16.60
N PHE A 180 -14.18 -0.21 -15.41
CA PHE A 180 -15.61 -0.43 -15.26
C PHE A 180 -16.44 0.80 -15.67
N GLU A 181 -17.42 0.56 -16.55
CA GLU A 181 -18.45 1.53 -16.90
C GLU A 181 -19.68 1.38 -16.00
N PHE A 182 -20.24 2.51 -15.59
CA PHE A 182 -21.36 2.57 -14.67
C PHE A 182 -22.57 3.23 -15.34
N VAL A 183 -23.69 2.50 -15.41
CA VAL A 183 -24.94 2.99 -15.97
C VAL A 183 -25.87 3.41 -14.82
N MET A 184 -25.94 4.71 -14.56
CA MET A 184 -26.84 5.27 -13.56
C MET A 184 -28.20 5.58 -14.19
N ALA A 185 -29.27 5.03 -13.61
CA ALA A 185 -30.65 5.30 -14.03
C ALA A 185 -31.39 6.09 -12.94
N VAL A 186 -31.83 7.31 -13.28
CA VAL A 186 -32.60 8.18 -12.37
C VAL A 186 -34.00 8.38 -12.93
N ARG A 187 -35.01 8.15 -12.10
CA ARG A 187 -36.41 8.39 -12.46
C ARG A 187 -36.75 9.87 -12.24
N LYS A 188 -37.27 10.54 -13.26
CA LYS A 188 -37.85 11.89 -13.18
C LYS A 188 -39.28 11.86 -13.69
N GLY A 189 -40.24 11.83 -12.76
CA GLY A 189 -41.65 11.62 -13.08
C GLY A 189 -41.91 10.27 -13.75
N LYS A 190 -42.45 10.29 -14.98
CA LYS A 190 -42.68 9.09 -15.80
C LYS A 190 -41.47 8.67 -16.66
N LYS A 191 -40.41 9.49 -16.75
CA LYS A 191 -39.23 9.22 -17.59
C LYS A 191 -38.08 8.64 -16.77
N ILE A 192 -37.30 7.74 -17.37
CA ILE A 192 -36.02 7.22 -16.83
C ILE A 192 -34.89 7.87 -17.63
N ILE A 193 -34.00 8.58 -16.94
CA ILE A 193 -32.80 9.17 -17.53
C ILE A 193 -31.63 8.26 -17.20
N LYS A 194 -30.97 7.73 -18.23
CA LYS A 194 -29.74 6.94 -18.09
C LYS A 194 -28.53 7.83 -18.36
N LYS A 195 -27.50 7.69 -17.54
CA LYS A 195 -26.18 8.31 -17.73
C LYS A 195 -25.11 7.24 -17.60
N ILE A 196 -24.17 7.24 -18.54
CA ILE A 196 -23.02 6.35 -18.53
C ILE A 196 -21.84 7.13 -17.96
N PHE A 197 -21.09 6.50 -17.06
CA PHE A 197 -19.87 7.04 -16.50
C PHE A 197 -18.72 6.05 -16.76
N PRO A 198 -17.59 6.51 -17.30
CA PRO A 198 -16.51 5.63 -17.74
C PRO A 198 -15.66 5.08 -16.58
N ASN A 199 -15.93 5.52 -15.34
CA ASN A 199 -15.18 5.14 -14.15
C ASN A 199 -15.99 5.33 -12.86
N LYS A 200 -15.44 4.87 -11.73
CA LYS A 200 -16.12 4.85 -10.42
C LYS A 200 -16.10 6.21 -9.71
N GLU A 201 -15.17 7.11 -10.03
CA GLU A 201 -14.90 8.36 -9.32
C GLU A 201 -16.14 9.25 -9.29
N LYS A 202 -16.85 9.33 -10.42
CA LYS A 202 -18.09 10.09 -10.48
C LYS A 202 -19.21 9.46 -9.64
N MET A 203 -19.26 8.12 -9.53
CA MET A 203 -20.18 7.44 -8.60
C MET A 203 -19.87 7.81 -7.16
N LEU A 204 -18.58 7.79 -6.76
CA LEU A 204 -18.14 8.15 -5.41
C LEU A 204 -18.45 9.61 -5.03
N SER A 205 -18.50 10.50 -6.01
CA SER A 205 -19.04 11.86 -5.82
C SER A 205 -20.56 11.85 -5.65
N LEU A 206 -21.28 11.14 -6.51
CA LEU A 206 -22.75 11.13 -6.52
C LEU A 206 -23.39 10.41 -5.34
N ILE A 207 -22.71 9.44 -4.70
CA ILE A 207 -23.19 8.84 -3.44
C ILE A 207 -23.25 9.84 -2.29
N ARG A 208 -22.59 10.99 -2.41
CA ARG A 208 -22.64 12.13 -1.48
C ARG A 208 -23.54 13.26 -1.97
N SER A 209 -24.27 13.05 -3.07
CA SER A 209 -25.12 14.08 -3.67
C SER A 209 -26.17 14.58 -2.67
N PRO A 210 -26.53 15.87 -2.71
CA PRO A 210 -27.72 16.38 -2.03
C PRO A 210 -29.01 15.64 -2.39
N LYS A 211 -29.13 15.18 -3.65
CA LYS A 211 -30.35 14.63 -4.20
C LYS A 211 -30.48 13.14 -3.89
N PRO A 212 -31.54 12.70 -3.18
CA PRO A 212 -31.73 11.29 -2.81
C PRO A 212 -31.69 10.32 -4.00
N GLU A 213 -32.32 10.69 -5.11
CA GLU A 213 -32.40 9.87 -6.31
C GLU A 213 -31.04 9.68 -7.00
N GLU A 214 -30.15 10.68 -6.94
CA GLU A 214 -28.79 10.56 -7.46
C GLU A 214 -27.95 9.62 -6.58
N ARG A 215 -28.07 9.73 -5.25
CA ARG A 215 -27.34 8.85 -4.32
C ARG A 215 -27.75 7.39 -4.47
N GLU A 216 -29.06 7.13 -4.51
CA GLU A 216 -29.58 5.77 -4.65
C GLU A 216 -29.15 5.15 -5.99
N ALA A 217 -29.31 5.89 -7.08
CA ALA A 217 -28.93 5.41 -8.41
C ALA A 217 -27.42 5.16 -8.53
N ALA A 218 -26.58 6.04 -7.96
CA ALA A 218 -25.12 5.86 -7.95
C ALA A 218 -24.72 4.62 -7.14
N TYR A 219 -25.27 4.42 -5.95
CA TYR A 219 -24.99 3.24 -5.13
C TYR A 219 -25.41 1.93 -5.80
N LYS A 220 -26.61 1.89 -6.39
CA LYS A 220 -27.12 0.72 -7.10
C LYS A 220 -26.27 0.41 -8.33
N SER A 221 -25.92 1.42 -9.12
CA SER A 221 -25.04 1.28 -10.28
C SER A 221 -23.67 0.73 -9.88
N LEU A 222 -23.05 1.32 -8.86
CA LEU A 222 -21.76 0.87 -8.32
C LEU A 222 -21.82 -0.61 -7.92
N LEU A 223 -22.73 -0.96 -7.00
CA LEU A 223 -22.82 -2.33 -6.50
C LEU A 223 -23.24 -3.35 -7.57
N TYR A 224 -24.06 -2.96 -8.55
CA TYR A 224 -24.45 -3.82 -9.65
C TYR A 224 -23.24 -4.23 -10.50
N VAL A 225 -22.38 -3.28 -10.87
CA VAL A 225 -21.20 -3.58 -11.68
C VAL A 225 -20.19 -4.44 -10.92
N TYR A 226 -19.95 -4.16 -9.63
CA TYR A 226 -19.10 -5.03 -8.81
C TYR A 226 -19.71 -6.43 -8.63
N LYS A 227 -21.04 -6.54 -8.45
CA LYS A 227 -21.72 -7.83 -8.38
C LYS A 227 -21.61 -8.61 -9.70
N LYS A 228 -21.77 -7.94 -10.84
CA LYS A 228 -21.61 -8.56 -12.17
C LYS A 228 -20.21 -9.16 -12.36
N ASN A 229 -19.19 -8.53 -11.80
CA ASN A 229 -17.80 -8.98 -11.86
C ASN A 229 -17.35 -9.75 -10.60
N SER A 230 -18.28 -10.12 -9.70
CA SER A 230 -17.91 -10.65 -8.38
C SER A 230 -17.17 -11.98 -8.41
N GLY A 231 -17.36 -12.80 -9.46
CA GLY A 231 -16.62 -14.06 -9.63
C GLY A 231 -15.12 -13.84 -9.69
N VAL A 232 -14.64 -13.13 -10.73
CA VAL A 232 -13.22 -12.83 -10.91
C VAL A 232 -12.64 -11.96 -9.79
N LEU A 233 -13.38 -10.96 -9.30
CA LEU A 233 -12.91 -10.15 -8.17
C LEU A 233 -12.78 -10.98 -6.88
N GLY A 234 -13.69 -11.94 -6.68
CA GLY A 234 -13.65 -12.88 -5.56
C GLY A 234 -12.50 -13.86 -5.67
N GLU A 235 -12.22 -14.40 -6.86
CA GLU A 235 -11.07 -15.27 -7.11
C GLU A 235 -9.74 -14.55 -6.83
N ILE A 236 -9.59 -13.30 -7.29
CA ILE A 236 -8.39 -12.49 -6.98
C ILE A 236 -8.22 -12.35 -5.46
N TYR A 237 -9.28 -11.94 -4.76
CA TYR A 237 -9.23 -11.76 -3.30
C TYR A 237 -8.91 -13.07 -2.58
N GLN A 238 -9.56 -14.17 -2.96
CA GLN A 238 -9.35 -15.48 -2.35
C GLN A 238 -7.91 -15.97 -2.51
N ASN A 239 -7.32 -15.83 -3.70
CA ASN A 239 -5.94 -16.24 -3.93
C ASN A 239 -4.93 -15.42 -3.12
N LEU A 240 -5.18 -14.11 -2.96
CA LEU A 240 -4.35 -13.27 -2.08
C LEU A 240 -4.45 -13.69 -0.61
N VAL A 241 -5.66 -14.05 -0.14
CA VAL A 241 -5.86 -14.53 1.23
C VAL A 241 -5.16 -15.87 1.47
N ILE A 242 -5.25 -16.80 0.51
CA ILE A 242 -4.58 -18.11 0.58
C ILE A 242 -3.06 -17.91 0.60
N GLN A 243 -2.51 -17.11 -0.33
CA GLN A 243 -1.08 -16.84 -0.38
C GLN A 243 -0.58 -16.19 0.93
N TRP A 244 -1.31 -15.22 1.47
CA TRP A 244 -0.97 -14.59 2.76
C TRP A 244 -0.95 -15.61 3.91
N TYR A 245 -1.91 -16.54 3.93
CA TYR A 245 -1.96 -17.60 4.93
C TYR A 245 -0.77 -18.56 4.79
N ASP A 246 -0.50 -19.06 3.57
CA ASP A 246 0.57 -20.01 3.31
C ASP A 246 1.94 -19.41 3.68
N GLU A 247 2.20 -18.17 3.26
CA GLU A 247 3.45 -17.50 3.60
C GLU A 247 3.55 -17.21 5.10
N HIS A 248 2.60 -16.47 5.67
CA HIS A 248 2.78 -15.94 7.02
C HIS A 248 2.47 -16.98 8.11
N ILE A 249 1.46 -17.82 7.93
CA ILE A 249 1.07 -18.80 8.95
C ILE A 249 1.87 -20.08 8.77
N SER A 250 1.77 -20.71 7.60
CA SER A 250 2.35 -22.03 7.39
C SER A 250 3.88 -22.00 7.32
N MET A 251 4.46 -21.09 6.55
CA MET A 251 5.93 -21.03 6.38
C MET A 251 6.61 -20.23 7.50
N ARG A 252 6.13 -19.01 7.79
CA ARG A 252 6.77 -18.11 8.76
C ARG A 252 6.36 -18.35 10.22
N GLY A 253 5.28 -19.10 10.48
CA GLY A 253 4.88 -19.49 11.83
C GLY A 253 4.17 -18.40 12.65
N PHE A 254 3.57 -17.40 12.01
CA PHE A 254 2.72 -16.43 12.71
C PHE A 254 1.50 -17.12 13.31
N GLN A 255 1.09 -16.70 14.51
CA GLN A 255 -0.07 -17.27 15.21
C GLN A 255 -1.40 -16.89 14.58
N SER A 256 -1.46 -15.72 13.93
CA SER A 256 -2.65 -15.25 13.22
C SER A 256 -2.28 -14.39 12.00
N PRO A 257 -3.14 -14.31 10.97
CA PRO A 257 -2.84 -13.51 9.78
C PRO A 257 -2.61 -12.02 10.07
N ILE A 258 -3.29 -11.47 11.08
CA ILE A 258 -3.14 -10.06 11.45
C ILE A 258 -1.84 -9.80 12.20
N SER A 259 -1.29 -10.79 12.93
CA SER A 259 -0.02 -10.66 13.67
C SER A 259 1.14 -10.31 12.74
N ALA A 260 1.16 -10.84 11.52
CA ALA A 260 2.16 -10.49 10.51
C ALA A 260 2.13 -8.98 10.17
N ARG A 261 0.93 -8.40 10.07
CA ARG A 261 0.77 -6.95 9.82
C ARG A 261 1.08 -6.13 11.07
N ASN A 262 0.64 -6.57 12.24
CA ASN A 262 0.88 -5.86 13.50
C ASN A 262 2.38 -5.74 13.76
N ILE A 263 3.11 -6.87 13.70
CA ILE A 263 4.55 -6.86 13.90
C ILE A 263 5.24 -6.01 12.84
N SER A 264 4.82 -6.07 11.56
CA SER A 264 5.45 -5.24 10.51
C SER A 264 5.33 -3.72 10.77
N ASN A 265 4.35 -3.31 11.57
CA ASN A 265 4.14 -1.92 12.00
C ASN A 265 4.73 -1.63 13.39
N ASN A 266 5.52 -2.55 13.93
CA ASN A 266 6.05 -2.51 15.30
C ASN A 266 4.95 -2.34 16.36
N LEU A 267 3.83 -3.04 16.18
CA LEU A 267 2.71 -3.09 17.11
C LEU A 267 2.56 -4.50 17.68
N ASP A 268 2.24 -4.59 18.96
CA ASP A 268 1.83 -5.84 19.58
C ASP A 268 0.36 -6.17 19.27
N ASP A 269 0.03 -7.46 19.28
CA ASP A 269 -1.33 -7.93 18.98
C ASP A 269 -2.37 -7.45 20.00
N THR A 270 -1.97 -7.26 21.26
CA THR A 270 -2.88 -6.84 22.33
C THR A 270 -3.37 -5.41 22.11
N THR A 271 -2.49 -4.52 21.63
CA THR A 271 -2.85 -3.14 21.27
C THR A 271 -3.93 -3.12 20.19
N VAL A 272 -3.76 -3.90 19.11
CA VAL A 272 -4.71 -3.93 18.00
C VAL A 272 -6.02 -4.63 18.38
N GLU A 273 -5.95 -5.74 19.11
CA GLU A 273 -7.14 -6.45 19.60
C GLU A 273 -7.94 -5.58 20.57
N THR A 274 -7.27 -4.80 21.43
CA THR A 274 -7.93 -3.85 22.33
C THR A 274 -8.72 -2.81 21.54
N LEU A 275 -8.14 -2.21 20.50
CA LEU A 275 -8.82 -1.26 19.62
C LEU A 275 -10.07 -1.89 18.98
N LEU A 276 -9.92 -3.08 18.37
CA LEU A 276 -11.03 -3.77 17.70
C LEU A 276 -12.15 -4.14 18.67
N SER A 277 -11.79 -4.66 19.85
CA SER A 277 -12.72 -5.04 20.90
C SER A 277 -13.50 -3.84 21.45
N VAL A 278 -12.81 -2.72 21.72
CA VAL A 278 -13.46 -1.47 22.16
C VAL A 278 -14.41 -0.94 21.08
N CYS A 279 -13.98 -0.89 19.81
CA CYS A 279 -14.82 -0.48 18.69
C CYS A 279 -16.08 -1.36 18.56
N LYS A 280 -15.93 -2.68 18.69
CA LYS A 280 -17.05 -3.65 18.62
C LYS A 280 -18.04 -3.45 19.76
N ARG A 281 -17.56 -3.32 21.01
CA ARG A 281 -18.41 -3.06 22.19
C ARG A 281 -19.18 -1.74 22.06
N ASN A 282 -18.55 -0.71 21.50
CA ASN A 282 -19.14 0.61 21.32
C ASN A 282 -19.88 0.79 19.98
N SER A 283 -20.19 -0.31 19.27
CA SER A 283 -20.96 -0.24 18.02
C SER A 283 -22.34 0.41 18.16
N VAL A 284 -22.90 0.45 19.38
CA VAL A 284 -24.13 1.18 19.72
C VAL A 284 -24.06 2.68 19.38
N VAL A 285 -22.87 3.31 19.51
CA VAL A 285 -22.67 4.73 19.17
C VAL A 285 -22.99 4.97 17.69
N PHE A 286 -22.56 4.07 16.80
CA PHE A 286 -22.91 4.15 15.38
C PHE A 286 -24.40 3.93 15.14
N GLN A 287 -25.03 3.00 15.88
CA GLN A 287 -26.47 2.74 15.76
C GLN A 287 -27.29 3.97 16.17
N ASP A 288 -26.92 4.63 17.26
CA ASP A 288 -27.58 5.85 17.74
C ASP A 288 -27.35 7.01 16.77
N TYR A 289 -26.12 7.18 16.26
CA TYR A 289 -25.85 8.12 15.18
C TYR A 289 -26.73 7.86 13.94
N PHE A 290 -26.92 6.60 13.54
CA PHE A 290 -27.78 6.28 12.40
C PHE A 290 -29.27 6.56 12.66
N LYS A 291 -29.76 6.36 13.89
CA LYS A 291 -31.12 6.74 14.29
C LYS A 291 -31.30 8.26 14.24
N GLU A 292 -30.36 9.02 14.80
CA GLU A 292 -30.41 10.48 14.78
C GLU A 292 -30.29 11.02 13.35
N LYS A 293 -29.36 10.49 12.55
CA LYS A 293 -29.26 10.85 11.13
C LYS A 293 -30.54 10.54 10.35
N ALA A 294 -31.21 9.42 10.64
CA ALA A 294 -32.49 9.10 10.03
C ALA A 294 -33.58 10.14 10.38
N LYS A 295 -33.67 10.55 11.65
CA LYS A 295 -34.56 11.62 12.11
C LYS A 295 -34.27 12.94 11.41
N MET A 296 -32.99 13.35 11.37
CA MET A 296 -32.57 14.60 10.73
C MET A 296 -32.86 14.62 9.22
N LEU A 297 -32.77 13.47 8.55
CA LEU A 297 -33.10 13.34 7.12
C LEU A 297 -34.60 13.12 6.86
N GLY A 298 -35.43 12.99 7.90
CA GLY A 298 -36.85 12.70 7.77
C GLY A 298 -37.16 11.32 7.18
N VAL A 299 -36.26 10.33 7.33
CA VAL A 299 -36.45 8.97 6.81
C VAL A 299 -36.72 7.98 7.94
N LYS A 300 -37.65 7.04 7.72
CA LYS A 300 -38.00 6.01 8.72
C LYS A 300 -36.86 5.04 9.03
N LYS A 301 -36.08 4.67 8.00
CA LYS A 301 -34.96 3.72 8.13
C LYS A 301 -33.81 4.14 7.23
N LEU A 302 -32.62 4.24 7.82
CA LEU A 302 -31.40 4.60 7.11
C LEU A 302 -30.94 3.44 6.22
N GLN A 303 -31.06 3.61 4.90
CA GLN A 303 -30.41 2.75 3.89
C GLN A 303 -28.95 3.14 3.67
N ARG A 304 -28.12 2.26 3.11
CA ARG A 304 -26.69 2.50 2.86
C ARG A 304 -26.43 3.81 2.08
N TYR A 305 -27.28 4.15 1.11
CA TYR A 305 -27.19 5.36 0.30
C TYR A 305 -27.64 6.66 0.99
N HIS A 306 -28.06 6.59 2.25
CA HIS A 306 -28.29 7.76 3.09
C HIS A 306 -27.08 8.08 3.99
N LEU A 307 -26.12 7.16 4.14
CA LEU A 307 -25.01 7.30 5.08
C LEU A 307 -24.19 8.57 4.83
N TYR A 308 -24.00 8.92 3.56
CA TYR A 308 -23.26 10.12 3.15
C TYR A 308 -24.17 11.26 2.68
N ALA A 309 -25.48 11.17 2.91
CA ALA A 309 -26.37 12.28 2.65
C ALA A 309 -25.94 13.49 3.50
N PRO A 310 -25.80 14.69 2.90
CA PRO A 310 -25.56 15.90 3.66
C PRO A 310 -26.80 16.22 4.51
N LEU A 311 -26.59 16.69 5.75
CA LEU A 311 -27.67 17.12 6.65
C LEU A 311 -28.15 18.55 6.34
N SER A 312 -27.27 19.38 5.79
CA SER A 312 -27.56 20.75 5.41
C SER A 312 -27.50 20.92 3.89
N LEU A 313 -28.59 21.43 3.34
CA LEU A 313 -28.63 22.14 2.06
C LEU A 313 -29.53 23.36 2.21
N LYS A 314 -29.28 24.18 3.25
CA LYS A 314 -29.59 25.60 3.10
C LYS A 314 -28.51 26.20 2.22
#